data_AF-A0A952WK04-F1
#
_entry.id   AF-A0A952WK04-F1
#
_cell.length_a   1.000
_cell.length_b   1.000
_cell.length_c   1.000
_cell.angle_alpha   90.00
_cell.angle_beta   90.00
_cell.angle_gamma   90.00
#
_symmetry.space_group_name_H-M   'P 1'
#
loop_
_entity.id
_entity.type
_entity.pdbx_description
1 polymer ?
#
loop_
_entity_poly.entity_id
_entity_poly.type
_entity_poly.pdbx_seq_one_letter_code
_entity_poly.pdbx_strand_id
1 'polypeptide(L)'
;MRPFIAACALLFSLASCASRYDQLKSESERVESALTKEQSLVLNTDKDAADRQARLDYLTQLRTTLSAANIGLSTIKYVVPADKQPVAYDVLEEVYGTIKWNIPLGPSDPKKQLPALFKNNTLNINELTAQ
;
A
#
# COMPACT_ATOMS: atom_id res chain seq x y z
N MET A 1 -42.72 -25.68 -33.09
CA MET A 1 -43.45 -24.74 -32.20
C MET A 1 -42.96 -25.03 -30.78
N ARG A 2 -42.26 -24.18 -30.01
CA ARG A 2 -41.94 -22.74 -30.00
C ARG A 2 -40.52 -22.58 -29.40
N PRO A 3 -39.72 -21.59 -29.83
CA PRO A 3 -38.47 -21.21 -29.19
C PRO A 3 -38.74 -20.23 -28.03
N PHE A 4 -38.10 -20.39 -26.87
CA PHE A 4 -38.21 -19.40 -25.78
C PHE A 4 -36.83 -18.91 -25.33
N ILE A 5 -36.45 -17.79 -25.96
CA ILE A 5 -35.92 -16.55 -25.36
C ILE A 5 -34.64 -16.68 -24.53
N ALA A 6 -33.56 -16.24 -25.17
CA ALA A 6 -32.36 -15.70 -24.56
C ALA A 6 -32.70 -14.56 -23.58
N ALA A 7 -32.32 -14.72 -22.33
CA ALA A 7 -32.19 -13.62 -21.38
C ALA A 7 -30.70 -13.28 -21.26
N CYS A 8 -30.25 -12.35 -22.10
CA CYS A 8 -29.05 -11.57 -21.85
C CYS A 8 -29.20 -10.86 -20.50
N ALA A 9 -28.66 -11.47 -19.44
CA ALA A 9 -28.40 -10.76 -18.20
C ALA A 9 -27.31 -9.73 -18.48
N LEU A 10 -27.76 -8.53 -18.83
CA LEU A 10 -27.02 -7.28 -18.72
C LEU A 10 -26.58 -7.12 -17.25
N LEU A 11 -25.45 -7.72 -16.90
CA LEU A 11 -24.68 -7.33 -15.73
C LEU A 11 -24.15 -5.94 -16.01
N PHE A 12 -24.92 -4.95 -15.58
CA PHE A 12 -24.51 -3.55 -15.52
C PHE A 12 -23.22 -3.49 -14.71
N SER A 13 -22.13 -3.27 -15.44
CA SER A 13 -20.82 -2.89 -14.94
C SER A 13 -20.93 -1.56 -14.19
N LEU A 14 -21.38 -1.60 -12.94
CA LEU A 14 -21.11 -0.56 -11.95
C LEU A 14 -19.63 -0.69 -11.55
N ALA A 15 -18.74 -0.43 -12.50
CA ALA A 15 -17.37 -0.07 -12.18
C ALA A 15 -17.47 1.30 -11.49
N SER A 16 -17.68 1.26 -10.17
CA SER A 16 -17.61 2.42 -9.31
C SER A 16 -16.29 3.13 -9.63
N CYS A 17 -16.38 4.32 -10.22
CA CYS A 17 -15.23 5.11 -10.60
C CYS A 17 -14.64 5.72 -9.31
N ALA A 18 -14.06 4.86 -8.47
CA ALA A 18 -13.40 5.27 -7.25
C ALA A 18 -12.23 6.18 -7.63
N SER A 19 -12.11 7.33 -6.95
CA SER A 19 -10.99 8.24 -7.23
C SER A 19 -9.66 7.54 -6.94
N ARG A 20 -8.55 7.95 -7.58
CA ARG A 20 -7.22 7.39 -7.29
C ARG A 20 -6.89 7.45 -5.80
N TYR A 21 -7.31 8.51 -5.13
CA TYR A 21 -7.21 8.63 -3.67
C TYR A 21 -7.93 7.51 -2.94
N ASP A 22 -9.19 7.21 -3.30
CA ASP A 22 -9.98 6.17 -2.64
C ASP A 22 -9.40 4.76 -2.89
N GLN A 23 -8.89 4.53 -4.10
CA GLN A 23 -8.19 3.28 -4.42
C GLN A 23 -6.95 3.08 -3.53
N LEU A 24 -6.12 4.12 -3.42
CA LEU A 24 -4.93 4.08 -2.58
C LEU A 24 -5.25 4.00 -1.09
N LYS A 25 -6.33 4.64 -0.64
CA LYS A 25 -6.82 4.48 0.73
C LYS A 25 -7.23 3.03 0.99
N SER A 26 -7.95 2.41 0.06
CA SER A 26 -8.32 0.99 0.18
C SER A 26 -7.09 0.08 0.19
N GLU A 27 -6.07 0.37 -0.62
CA GLU A 27 -4.80 -0.37 -0.57
C GLU A 27 -4.07 -0.19 0.77
N SER A 28 -4.00 1.03 1.31
CA SER A 28 -3.46 1.27 2.65
C SER A 28 -4.14 0.41 3.71
N GLU A 29 -5.47 0.39 3.73
CA GLU A 29 -6.26 -0.41 4.69
C GLU A 29 -5.94 -1.92 4.56
N ARG A 30 -5.74 -2.41 3.32
CA ARG A 30 -5.32 -3.79 3.06
C ARG A 30 -3.92 -4.08 3.59
N VAL A 31 -2.98 -3.15 3.42
CA VAL A 31 -1.61 -3.28 3.94
C VAL A 31 -1.59 -3.25 5.47
N GLU A 32 -2.35 -2.36 6.10
CA GLU A 32 -2.48 -2.28 7.56
C GLU A 32 -3.04 -3.57 8.15
N SER A 33 -4.08 -4.13 7.51
CA SER A 33 -4.65 -5.42 7.88
C SER A 33 -3.63 -6.55 7.77
N ALA A 34 -2.84 -6.58 6.68
CA ALA A 34 -1.77 -7.56 6.50
C ALA A 34 -0.68 -7.45 7.58
N LEU A 35 -0.24 -6.23 7.92
CA LEU A 35 0.75 -6.00 8.99
C LEU A 35 0.23 -6.44 10.35
N THR A 36 -1.03 -6.17 10.65
CA THR A 36 -1.67 -6.56 11.91
C THR A 36 -1.85 -8.07 12.01
N LYS A 37 -2.21 -8.71 10.90
CA LYS A 37 -2.25 -10.17 10.81
C LYS A 37 -0.87 -10.78 11.04
N GLU A 38 0.16 -10.28 10.37
CA GLU A 38 1.52 -10.80 10.53
C GLU A 38 2.06 -10.57 11.94
N GLN A 39 1.81 -9.41 12.55
CA GLN A 39 2.17 -9.18 13.94
C GLN A 39 1.51 -10.21 14.87
N SER A 40 0.22 -10.49 14.67
CA SER A 40 -0.50 -11.50 15.43
C SER A 40 0.09 -12.89 15.24
N LEU A 41 0.51 -13.25 14.02
CA LEU A 41 1.19 -14.53 13.74
C LEU A 41 2.55 -14.61 14.45
N VAL A 42 3.34 -13.54 14.41
CA VAL A 42 4.64 -13.47 15.08
C VAL A 42 4.51 -13.52 16.60
N LEU A 43 3.45 -12.96 17.19
CA LEU A 43 3.21 -13.04 18.64
C LEU A 43 2.83 -14.46 19.09
N ASN A 44 2.17 -15.23 18.23
CA ASN A 44 1.68 -16.58 18.53
C ASN A 44 2.64 -17.70 18.07
N THR A 45 3.87 -17.37 17.65
CA THR A 45 4.84 -18.37 17.20
C THR A 45 5.73 -18.85 18.35
N ASP A 46 6.09 -20.13 18.34
CA ASP A 46 7.00 -20.75 19.31
C ASP A 46 8.49 -20.45 19.07
N LYS A 47 8.81 -19.42 18.26
CA LYS A 47 10.20 -19.01 18.02
C LYS A 47 10.84 -18.42 19.28
N ASP A 48 12.16 -18.44 19.28
CA ASP A 48 12.97 -17.80 20.31
C ASP A 48 12.58 -16.32 20.50
N ALA A 49 12.73 -15.82 21.72
CA ALA A 49 12.35 -14.47 22.08
C ALA A 49 13.10 -13.41 21.27
N ALA A 50 14.38 -13.63 20.95
CA ALA A 50 15.17 -12.70 20.15
C ALA A 50 14.68 -12.64 18.69
N ASP A 51 14.41 -13.80 18.08
CA ASP A 51 13.90 -13.88 16.71
C ASP A 51 12.51 -13.25 16.57
N ARG A 52 11.65 -13.48 17.57
CA ARG A 52 10.34 -12.85 17.66
C ARG A 52 10.47 -11.33 17.76
N GLN A 53 11.34 -10.83 18.64
CA GLN A 53 11.56 -9.39 18.79
C GLN A 53 12.08 -8.75 17.51
N ALA A 54 13.08 -9.34 16.86
CA ALA A 54 13.63 -8.81 15.61
C ALA A 54 12.58 -8.73 14.48
N ARG A 55 11.64 -9.69 14.43
CA ARG A 55 10.49 -9.64 13.52
C ARG A 55 9.49 -8.54 13.90
N LEU A 56 9.19 -8.37 15.19
CA LEU A 56 8.30 -7.29 15.64
C LEU A 56 8.88 -5.90 15.37
N ASP A 57 10.19 -5.73 15.55
CA ASP A 57 10.90 -4.48 15.24
C ASP A 57 10.82 -4.17 13.74
N TYR A 58 11.03 -5.18 12.89
CA TYR A 58 10.87 -5.03 11.45
C TYR A 58 9.44 -4.67 11.03
N LEU A 59 8.42 -5.34 11.59
CA LEU A 59 7.01 -4.99 11.34
C LEU A 59 6.68 -3.57 11.81
N THR A 60 7.30 -3.12 12.90
CA THR A 60 7.17 -1.75 13.42
C THR A 60 7.78 -0.74 12.45
N GLN A 61 8.92 -1.05 11.83
CA GLN A 61 9.49 -0.23 10.77
C GLN A 61 8.54 -0.14 9.56
N LEU A 62 8.00 -1.26 9.08
CA LEU A 62 7.03 -1.26 7.97
C LEU A 62 5.78 -0.42 8.28
N ARG A 63 5.26 -0.51 9.52
CA ARG A 63 4.15 0.33 9.98
C ARG A 63 4.49 1.82 10.01
N THR A 64 5.72 2.16 10.40
CA THR A 64 6.20 3.55 10.38
C THR A 64 6.21 4.09 8.94
N THR A 65 6.70 3.30 7.99
CA THR A 65 6.67 3.63 6.56
C THR A 65 5.23 3.78 6.05
N LEU A 66 4.32 2.86 6.41
CA LEU A 66 2.91 2.93 6.04
C LEU A 66 2.25 4.22 6.57
N SER A 67 2.49 4.55 7.84
CA SER A 67 1.95 5.76 8.46
C SER A 67 2.40 7.02 7.70
N ALA A 68 3.68 7.08 7.33
CA ALA A 68 4.20 8.19 6.55
C ALA A 68 3.62 8.26 5.13
N ALA A 69 3.45 7.11 4.46
CA ALA A 69 2.78 7.05 3.16
C ALA A 69 1.33 7.55 3.25
N ASN A 70 0.62 7.21 4.32
CA ASN A 70 -0.76 7.67 4.56
C ASN A 70 -0.87 9.17 4.82
N ILE A 71 0.09 9.73 5.56
CA ILE A 71 0.22 11.19 5.71
C ILE A 71 0.45 11.82 4.33
N GLY A 72 1.36 11.26 3.52
CA GLY A 72 1.58 11.67 2.14
C GLY A 72 0.29 11.67 1.32
N LEU A 73 -0.44 10.56 1.32
CA LEU A 73 -1.71 10.41 0.59
C LEU A 73 -2.71 11.52 0.95
N SER A 74 -2.89 11.77 2.25
CA SER A 74 -3.83 12.77 2.76
C SER A 74 -3.45 14.22 2.39
N THR A 75 -2.16 14.47 2.14
CA THR A 75 -1.62 15.82 1.92
C THR A 75 -1.40 16.16 0.44
N ILE A 76 -1.35 15.17 -0.47
CA ILE A 76 -1.08 15.37 -1.91
C ILE A 76 -1.88 16.54 -2.50
N LYS A 77 -3.20 16.59 -2.26
CA LYS A 77 -4.07 17.63 -2.85
C LYS A 77 -3.73 19.05 -2.42
N TYR A 78 -3.01 19.21 -1.31
CA TYR A 78 -2.69 20.50 -0.71
C TYR A 78 -1.24 20.93 -0.95
N VAL A 79 -0.33 19.96 -1.07
CA VAL A 79 1.12 20.23 -1.13
C VAL A 79 1.75 19.92 -2.49
N VAL A 80 1.11 19.09 -3.32
CA VAL A 80 1.63 18.72 -4.64
C VAL A 80 0.88 19.50 -5.73
N PRO A 81 1.60 20.18 -6.64
CA PRO A 81 1.01 20.84 -7.82
C PRO A 81 0.10 19.89 -8.60
N ALA A 82 -1.04 20.38 -9.10
CA ALA A 82 -2.08 19.54 -9.71
C ALA A 82 -1.58 18.66 -10.87
N ASP A 83 -0.64 19.18 -11.65
CA ASP A 83 0.06 18.49 -12.74
C ASP A 83 0.90 17.29 -12.28
N LYS A 84 1.36 17.30 -11.02
CA LYS A 84 2.23 16.27 -10.42
C LYS A 84 1.52 15.31 -9.48
N GLN A 85 0.25 15.58 -9.16
CA GLN A 85 -0.54 14.68 -8.31
C GLN A 85 -0.65 13.25 -8.86
N PRO A 86 -0.81 13.01 -10.17
CA PRO A 86 -0.83 11.64 -10.72
C PRO A 86 0.45 10.87 -10.37
N VAL A 87 1.62 11.48 -10.60
CA VAL A 87 2.92 10.86 -10.29
C VAL A 87 3.06 10.62 -8.78
N ALA A 88 2.61 11.55 -7.94
CA ALA A 88 2.62 11.36 -6.49
C ALA A 88 1.76 10.16 -6.05
N TYR A 89 0.58 9.98 -6.67
CA TYR A 89 -0.27 8.81 -6.43
C TYR A 89 0.41 7.52 -6.91
N ASP A 90 1.07 7.52 -8.06
CA ASP A 90 1.79 6.35 -8.60
C ASP A 90 2.94 5.93 -7.67
N VAL A 91 3.69 6.89 -7.13
CA VAL A 91 4.75 6.62 -6.14
C VAL A 91 4.15 5.98 -4.88
N LEU A 92 3.04 6.51 -4.37
CA LEU A 92 2.39 5.93 -3.19
C LEU A 92 1.83 4.53 -3.47
N GLU A 93 1.28 4.28 -4.66
CA GLU A 93 0.87 2.96 -5.10
C GLU A 93 2.04 1.96 -5.00
N GLU A 94 3.21 2.34 -5.51
CA GLU A 94 4.40 1.52 -5.44
C GLU A 94 4.91 1.34 -4.00
N VAL A 95 4.81 2.37 -3.15
CA VAL A 95 5.15 2.26 -1.72
C VAL A 95 4.26 1.22 -1.05
N TYR A 96 2.93 1.30 -1.20
CA TYR A 96 2.00 0.34 -0.62
C TYR A 96 2.26 -1.08 -1.14
N GLY A 97 2.46 -1.23 -2.46
CA GLY A 97 2.82 -2.51 -3.06
C GLY A 97 4.14 -3.08 -2.54
N THR A 98 5.12 -2.22 -2.25
CA THR A 98 6.42 -2.62 -1.70
C THR A 98 6.30 -3.05 -0.24
N ILE A 99 5.57 -2.31 0.60
CA ILE A 99 5.31 -2.71 1.98
C ILE A 99 4.58 -4.06 1.99
N LYS A 100 3.55 -4.22 1.15
CA LYS A 100 2.79 -5.46 1.03
C LYS A 100 3.67 -6.65 0.62
N TRP A 101 4.56 -6.46 -0.34
CA TRP A 101 5.49 -7.51 -0.78
C TRP A 101 6.48 -7.89 0.32
N ASN A 102 6.90 -6.90 1.12
CA ASN A 102 7.82 -7.09 2.23
C ASN A 102 7.18 -7.79 3.45
N ILE A 103 5.89 -8.13 3.39
CA ILE A 103 5.18 -9.02 4.33
C ILE A 103 5.04 -10.38 3.65
N PRO A 104 5.40 -11.53 4.27
CA PRO A 104 5.77 -11.76 5.66
C PRO A 104 7.29 -11.88 5.88
N LEU A 105 8.09 -11.15 5.10
CA LEU A 105 9.54 -11.29 5.13
C LEU A 105 10.10 -10.94 6.52
N GLY A 106 11.13 -11.66 6.92
CA GLY A 106 11.89 -11.42 8.14
C GLY A 106 13.00 -10.39 7.96
N PRO A 107 13.66 -10.01 9.07
CA PRO A 107 14.72 -9.01 9.06
C PRO A 107 15.94 -9.40 8.21
N SER A 108 16.20 -10.69 7.99
CA SER A 108 17.33 -11.19 7.19
C SER A 108 16.97 -11.50 5.74
N ASP A 109 15.68 -11.46 5.39
CA ASP A 109 15.24 -11.79 4.03
C ASP A 109 15.55 -10.64 3.06
N PRO A 110 15.79 -10.95 1.76
CA PRO A 110 16.01 -9.93 0.74
C PRO A 110 14.74 -9.09 0.54
N LYS A 111 14.87 -7.78 0.71
CA LYS A 111 13.73 -6.83 0.71
C LYS A 111 13.57 -6.14 -0.64
N LYS A 112 12.33 -5.88 -1.03
CA LYS A 112 12.03 -4.96 -2.11
C LYS A 112 12.30 -3.54 -1.61
N GLN A 113 13.06 -2.78 -2.38
CA GLN A 113 13.40 -1.40 -2.06
C GLN A 113 12.20 -0.49 -2.30
N LEU A 114 12.08 0.55 -1.47
CA LEU A 114 11.10 1.61 -1.66
C LEU A 114 11.43 2.40 -2.95
N PRO A 115 10.42 2.98 -3.62
CA PRO A 115 10.65 3.79 -4.81
C PRO A 115 11.58 4.97 -4.52
N ALA A 116 12.40 5.35 -5.50
CA ALA A 116 13.46 6.35 -5.32
C ALA A 116 12.93 7.73 -4.88
N LEU A 117 11.69 8.07 -5.25
CA LEU A 117 11.02 9.31 -4.88
C LEU A 117 10.44 9.30 -3.46
N PHE A 118 10.44 8.14 -2.78
CA PHE A 118 9.99 7.98 -1.41
C PHE A 118 11.16 7.54 -0.52
N LYS A 119 11.84 8.52 0.10
CA LYS A 119 13.04 8.31 0.92
C LYS A 119 12.84 8.90 2.30
N ASN A 120 13.44 8.27 3.32
CA ASN A 120 13.33 8.70 4.71
C ASN A 120 11.88 8.96 5.14
N ASN A 121 10.95 8.08 4.72
CA ASN A 121 9.52 8.20 4.98
C ASN A 121 8.90 9.52 4.48
N THR A 122 9.45 10.09 3.41
CA THR A 122 8.98 11.35 2.83
C THR A 122 8.92 11.22 1.31
N LEU A 123 7.84 11.73 0.72
CA LEU A 123 7.74 11.91 -0.72
C LEU A 123 8.58 13.14 -1.13
N ASN A 124 9.57 12.96 -1.99
CA ASN A 124 10.41 14.06 -2.45
C ASN A 124 9.72 14.85 -3.56
N ILE A 125 8.95 15.86 -3.16
CA ILE A 125 8.16 16.70 -4.07
C ILE A 125 9.08 17.59 -4.95
N ASN A 126 10.28 17.93 -4.48
CA ASN A 126 11.22 18.74 -5.26
C ASN A 126 11.73 17.98 -6.49
N GLU A 127 11.95 16.67 -6.38
CA GLU A 127 12.32 15.83 -7.51
C GLU A 127 11.15 15.57 -8.47
N LEU A 128 9.89 15.76 -8.03
CA LEU A 128 8.74 15.80 -8.93
C LEU A 128 8.76 17.05 -9.83
N THR A 129 9.48 18.12 -9.45
CA THR A 129 9.46 19.38 -10.19
C THR A 129 10.42 19.49 -11.37
N ALA A 130 11.36 18.55 -11.49
CA ALA A 130 12.42 18.57 -12.50
C ALA A 130 12.18 17.64 -13.71
N GLN A 131 10.96 17.11 -13.86
CA GLN A 131 10.56 16.27 -15.00
C GLN A 131 9.58 17.01 -15.91
#